data_AF-B9MPY7-F1
#
_entry.id   AF-B9MPY7-F1
#
_cell.length_a   1.000
_cell.length_b   1.000
_cell.length_c   1.000
_cell.angle_alpha   90.00
_cell.angle_beta   90.00
_cell.angle_gamma   90.00
#
_symmetry.space_group_name_H-M   'P 1'
#
loop_
_entity.id
_entity.type
_entity.pdbx_description
1 polymer ?
#
loop_
_entity_poly.entity_id
_entity_poly.type
_entity_poly.pdbx_seq_one_letter_code
_entity_poly.pdbx_strand_id
1 'polypeptide(L)'
;MEKKVEMMFKKFLEEQKRMIGSDVDISQIEMGSVTKLCPFCLSESLYNYQYDAYYCERCNIWLEPKCEDDSCEFCKNRPLRPL
;
A
#
# COMPACT_ATOMS: atom_id res chain seq x y z
N MET A 1 11.22 -17.38 -2.59
CA MET A 1 9.88 -17.04 -2.09
C MET A 1 9.84 -15.60 -1.58
N GLU A 2 10.71 -15.21 -0.65
CA GLU A 2 10.81 -13.85 -0.08
C GLU A 2 11.04 -12.75 -1.13
N LYS A 3 11.96 -12.95 -2.08
CA LYS A 3 12.23 -11.98 -3.16
C LYS A 3 11.01 -11.67 -4.05
N LYS A 4 10.08 -12.62 -4.21
CA LYS A 4 8.86 -12.43 -5.02
C LYS A 4 7.89 -11.48 -4.31
N VAL A 5 7.69 -11.70 -3.00
CA VAL A 5 6.83 -10.86 -2.14
C VAL A 5 7.35 -9.42 -2.11
N GLU A 6 8.64 -9.26 -1.88
CA GLU A 6 9.29 -7.94 -1.89
C GLU A 6 9.11 -7.24 -3.25
N MET A 7 9.38 -7.93 -4.36
CA MET A 7 9.19 -7.37 -5.70
C MET A 7 7.74 -6.94 -5.95
N MET A 8 6.75 -7.72 -5.51
CA MET A 8 5.33 -7.37 -5.65
C MET A 8 4.96 -6.14 -4.83
N PHE A 9 5.44 -6.07 -3.59
CA PHE A 9 5.27 -4.91 -2.73
C PHE A 9 5.87 -3.63 -3.34
N LYS A 10 7.09 -3.71 -3.88
CA LYS A 10 7.74 -2.57 -4.56
C LYS A 10 6.97 -2.12 -5.80
N LYS A 11 6.50 -3.05 -6.63
CA LYS A 11 5.66 -2.73 -7.79
C LYS A 11 4.39 -2.00 -7.39
N PHE A 12 3.73 -2.49 -6.34
CA PHE A 12 2.55 -1.84 -5.79
C PHE A 12 2.85 -0.42 -5.31
N LEU A 13 3.93 -0.19 -4.54
CA LEU A 13 4.29 1.16 -4.09
C LEU A 13 4.62 2.10 -5.26
N GLU A 14 5.22 1.60 -6.33
CA GLU A 14 5.50 2.41 -7.53
C GLU A 14 4.20 2.86 -8.21
N GLU A 15 3.14 2.03 -8.20
CA GLU A 15 1.82 2.43 -8.68
C GLU A 15 1.21 3.53 -7.80
N GLN A 16 1.27 3.38 -6.47
CA GLN A 16 0.75 4.40 -5.54
C GLN A 16 1.49 5.73 -5.70
N LYS A 17 2.82 5.68 -5.81
CA LYS A 17 3.70 6.82 -6.08
C LYS A 17 3.29 7.58 -7.35
N ARG A 18 3.03 6.85 -8.44
CA ARG A 18 2.58 7.44 -9.72
C ARG A 18 1.21 8.11 -9.57
N MET A 19 0.28 7.51 -8.82
CA MET A 19 -1.06 8.07 -8.62
C MET A 19 -1.07 9.41 -7.87
N ILE A 20 -0.03 9.68 -7.08
CA ILE A 20 0.09 10.92 -6.28
C ILE A 20 1.19 11.86 -6.82
N GLY A 21 1.88 11.50 -7.91
CA GLY A 21 2.96 12.30 -8.47
C GLY A 21 4.14 12.51 -7.51
N SER A 22 4.49 11.49 -6.71
CA SER A 22 5.60 11.57 -5.76
C SER A 22 6.91 11.14 -6.41
N ASP A 23 8.02 11.81 -6.06
CA ASP A 23 9.37 11.48 -6.52
C ASP A 23 10.19 10.68 -5.50
N VAL A 24 9.55 10.19 -4.43
CA VAL A 24 10.24 9.40 -3.39
C VAL A 24 10.89 8.16 -4.01
N ASP A 25 12.15 7.91 -3.65
CA ASP A 25 12.84 6.66 -3.97
C ASP A 25 12.30 5.53 -3.08
N ILE A 26 11.56 4.62 -3.70
CA ILE A 26 10.94 3.49 -2.99
C ILE A 26 11.89 2.31 -2.78
N SER A 27 13.10 2.32 -3.35
CA SER A 27 14.03 1.19 -3.29
C SER A 27 14.40 0.82 -1.85
N GLN A 28 14.45 1.80 -0.96
CA GLN A 28 14.85 1.63 0.45
C GLN A 28 13.67 1.40 1.42
N ILE A 29 12.42 1.44 0.95
CA ILE A 29 11.25 1.27 1.84
C ILE A 29 11.09 -0.18 2.26
N GLU A 30 11.18 -0.46 3.55
CA GLU A 30 10.89 -1.79 4.10
C GLU A 30 9.38 -1.99 4.26
N MET A 31 8.87 -3.19 3.96
CA MET A 31 7.44 -3.52 4.04
C MET A 31 6.86 -3.29 5.45
N GLY A 32 7.62 -3.53 6.53
CA GLY A 32 7.13 -3.27 7.89
C GLY A 32 6.91 -1.78 8.20
N SER A 33 7.64 -0.88 7.53
CA SER A 33 7.59 0.56 7.82
C SER A 33 6.24 1.20 7.46
N VAL A 34 5.56 0.67 6.45
CA VAL A 34 4.31 1.26 5.94
C VAL A 34 3.11 1.02 6.85
N THR A 35 3.23 0.14 7.84
CA THR A 35 2.23 -0.03 8.90
C THR A 35 2.23 1.11 9.92
N LYS A 36 3.29 1.94 9.92
CA LYS A 36 3.46 3.07 10.83
C LYS A 36 3.31 4.40 10.12
N LEU A 37 3.98 4.56 8.99
CA LEU A 37 4.03 5.82 8.25
C LEU A 37 3.84 5.61 6.76
N CYS A 38 3.12 6.52 6.12
CA CYS A 38 3.10 6.64 4.67
C CYS A 38 4.50 7.01 4.17
N PRO A 39 5.10 6.24 3.26
CA PRO A 39 6.45 6.52 2.79
C PRO A 39 6.54 7.79 1.93
N PHE A 40 5.41 8.31 1.45
CA PHE A 40 5.38 9.44 0.53
C PHE A 40 5.17 10.80 1.19
N CYS A 41 4.38 10.85 2.28
CA CYS A 41 4.09 12.09 3.00
C CYS A 41 4.44 12.04 4.49
N LEU A 42 4.96 10.91 4.97
CA LEU A 42 5.35 10.67 6.37
C LEU A 42 4.23 10.87 7.40
N SER A 43 2.97 10.91 6.96
CA SER A 43 1.82 10.89 7.89
C SER A 43 1.59 9.48 8.41
N GLU A 44 0.95 9.38 9.58
CA GLU A 44 0.59 8.10 10.19
C GLU A 44 -0.26 7.25 9.24
N SER A 45 0.07 5.96 9.20
CA SER A 45 -0.73 4.97 8.49
C SER A 45 -1.95 4.59 9.31
N LEU A 46 -3.12 4.63 8.69
CA LEU A 46 -4.36 4.20 9.32
C LEU A 46 -4.70 2.78 8.85
N TYR A 47 -5.32 1.99 9.71
CA TYR A 47 -5.77 0.66 9.37
C TYR A 47 -7.26 0.65 9.03
N ASN A 48 -7.63 0.03 7.90
CA ASN A 48 -9.02 -0.13 7.48
C ASN A 48 -9.50 -1.55 7.78
N TYR A 49 -10.39 -1.69 8.77
CA TYR A 49 -10.94 -2.98 9.21
C TYR A 49 -11.79 -3.67 8.13
N GLN A 50 -12.43 -2.94 7.22
CA GLN A 50 -13.28 -3.53 6.19
C GLN A 50 -12.47 -4.24 5.11
N TYR A 51 -11.28 -3.71 4.79
CA TYR A 51 -10.46 -4.20 3.69
C TYR A 51 -9.13 -4.82 4.14
N ASP A 52 -8.97 -5.00 5.47
CA ASP A 52 -7.78 -5.57 6.11
C ASP A 52 -6.48 -5.02 5.53
N ALA A 53 -6.35 -3.68 5.53
CA ALA A 53 -5.23 -3.01 4.89
C ALA A 53 -4.89 -1.66 5.52
N TYR A 54 -3.61 -1.34 5.56
CA TYR A 54 -3.13 0.01 5.87
C TYR A 54 -3.32 0.97 4.71
N TYR A 55 -3.61 2.22 5.02
CA TYR A 55 -3.80 3.31 4.06
C TYR A 55 -3.30 4.64 4.59
N CYS A 56 -3.10 5.59 3.69
CA CYS A 56 -2.78 6.98 4.04
C CYS A 56 -3.95 7.89 3.67
N GLU A 57 -4.54 8.53 4.68
CA GLU A 57 -5.64 9.48 4.48
C GLU A 57 -5.20 10.70 3.64
N ARG A 58 -4.03 11.27 3.95
CA ARG A 58 -3.52 12.48 3.26
C ARG A 58 -3.24 12.27 1.78
N CYS A 59 -2.68 11.11 1.42
CA CYS A 59 -2.37 10.78 0.03
C CYS A 59 -3.56 10.13 -0.69
N ASN A 60 -4.59 9.70 0.05
CA ASN A 60 -5.70 8.89 -0.43
C ASN A 60 -5.22 7.69 -1.28
N ILE A 61 -4.39 6.83 -0.67
CA ILE A 61 -3.82 5.61 -1.27
C ILE A 61 -3.77 4.47 -0.26
N TRP A 62 -3.79 3.25 -0.78
CA TRP A 62 -3.48 2.05 -0.01
C TRP A 62 -1.96 1.94 0.22
N LEU A 63 -1.56 1.32 1.31
CA LEU A 63 -0.15 1.08 1.65
C LEU A 63 0.23 -0.40 1.54
N GLU A 64 -0.75 -1.28 1.36
CA GLU A 64 -0.58 -2.71 1.16
C GLU A 64 -1.27 -3.18 -0.13
N PRO A 65 -0.67 -4.12 -0.88
CA PRO A 65 -1.30 -4.70 -2.06
C PRO A 65 -2.54 -5.54 -1.68
N LYS A 66 -3.34 -5.94 -2.69
CA LYS A 66 -4.32 -7.01 -2.50
C LYS A 66 -3.55 -8.34 -2.39
N CYS A 67 -4.12 -9.34 -1.71
CA CYS A 67 -3.56 -10.68 -1.76
C CYS A 67 -3.72 -11.32 -3.16
N GLU A 68 -3.07 -12.46 -3.41
CA GLU A 68 -3.15 -13.19 -4.68
C GLU A 68 -4.49 -13.95 -4.87
N ASP A 69 -5.39 -13.94 -3.88
CA ASP A 69 -6.69 -14.63 -3.93
C ASP A 69 -7.82 -13.66 -4.35
N ASP A 70 -8.30 -13.82 -5.59
CA ASP A 70 -9.40 -13.02 -6.16
C ASP A 70 -10.74 -13.22 -5.43
N SER A 71 -10.89 -14.31 -4.67
CA SER A 71 -12.11 -14.60 -3.89
C SER A 71 -12.09 -14.04 -2.47
N CYS A 72 -10.94 -13.49 -2.03
CA CYS A 72 -10.74 -12.96 -0.68
C CYS A 72 -11.78 -11.87 -0.37
N GLU A 73 -12.52 -12.05 0.74
CA GLU A 73 -13.63 -11.17 1.10
C GLU A 73 -13.21 -9.73 1.39
N PHE A 74 -11.99 -9.53 1.89
CA PHE A 74 -11.40 -8.21 2.16
C PHE A 74 -10.86 -7.54 0.89
N CYS A 75 -10.35 -8.32 -0.08
CA CYS A 75 -9.68 -7.77 -1.26
C CYS A 75 -10.61 -7.59 -2.46
N LYS A 76 -11.56 -8.51 -2.68
CA LYS A 76 -12.38 -8.57 -3.91
C LYS A 76 -13.13 -7.28 -4.21
N ASN A 77 -13.67 -6.64 -3.17
CA ASN A 77 -14.43 -5.40 -3.28
C ASN A 77 -13.63 -4.16 -2.86
N ARG A 78 -12.31 -4.29 -2.61
CA ARG A 78 -11.49 -3.16 -2.17
C ARG A 78 -11.39 -2.11 -3.29
N PRO A 79 -11.82 -0.86 -3.06
CA PRO A 79 -11.82 0.19 -4.06
C PRO A 79 -10.40 0.58 -4.46
N LEU A 80 -10.27 1.31 -5.57
CA LEU A 80 -8.97 1.79 -6.05
C LEU A 80 -8.30 2.75 -5.04
N ARG A 81 -9.10 3.55 -4.33
CA ARG A 81 -8.66 4.50 -3.30
C ARG A 81 -9.46 4.32 -1.99
N PRO A 82 -8.84 4.55 -0.83
CA PRO A 82 -9.48 4.35 0.48
C PRO A 82 -10.54 5.40 0.85
N LEU A 83 -10.55 6.57 0.20
CA LEU A 83 -11.49 7.69 0.43
C LEU A 83 -12.17 8.13 -0.87
#